data_AF-S2E5N7-F1
#
_entry.id   AF-S2E5N7-F1
#
_cell.length_a   1.000
_cell.length_b   1.000
_cell.length_c   1.000
_cell.angle_alpha   90.00
_cell.angle_beta   90.00
_cell.angle_gamma   90.00
#
_symmetry.space_group_name_H-M   'P 1'
#
loop_
_entity.id
_entity.type
_entity.pdbx_description
1 polymer ?
#
loop_
_entity_poly.entity_id
_entity_poly.type
_entity_poly.pdbx_seq_one_letter_code
_entity_poly.pdbx_strand_id
1 'polypeptide(L)'
;SDNTLRKIKPFCEIYESEIVFYAFTNNIPFQTEPCPHMNEGIRTEIREFLNSLEGKHSGIKNNLYQSIIKVSQIVKDTNYKQKSICVKCGNECTGKICSVCNVVLRLKENQT
;
A
#
# COMPACT_ATOMS: atom_id res chain seq x y z
N SER A 1 -13.07 21.66 -5.56
CA SER A 1 -12.71 21.30 -4.18
C SER A 1 -11.30 20.75 -4.18
N ASP A 2 -10.32 21.65 -4.22
CA ASP A 2 -8.91 21.37 -4.51
C ASP A 2 -8.13 20.96 -3.25
N ASN A 3 -8.30 19.71 -2.80
CA ASN A 3 -7.43 19.16 -1.76
C ASN A 3 -6.95 17.74 -2.08
N THR A 4 -6.47 17.54 -3.31
CA THR A 4 -5.79 16.30 -3.71
C THR A 4 -4.29 16.43 -3.49
N LEU A 5 -3.85 16.24 -2.25
CA LEU A 5 -2.42 16.14 -1.93
C LEU A 5 -1.79 14.98 -2.72
N ARG A 6 -0.75 15.28 -3.49
CA ARG A 6 -0.04 14.29 -4.29
C ARG A 6 0.70 13.32 -3.38
N LYS A 7 0.41 12.03 -3.53
CA LYS A 7 1.16 10.94 -2.89
C LYS A 7 2.26 10.46 -3.83
N ILE A 8 3.50 10.41 -3.34
CA ILE A 8 4.66 9.86 -4.05
C ILE A 8 5.22 8.68 -3.27
N LYS A 9 5.89 7.76 -3.96
CA LYS A 9 6.59 6.61 -3.36
C LYS A 9 8.07 6.64 -3.79
N PRO A 10 8.96 7.38 -3.11
CA PRO A 10 10.33 7.57 -3.58
C PRO A 10 11.16 6.28 -3.65
N PHE A 11 10.88 5.31 -2.76
CA PHE A 11 11.66 4.07 -2.64
C PHE A 11 11.06 2.89 -3.40
N CYS A 12 10.13 3.12 -4.34
CA CYS A 12 9.42 2.02 -5.01
C CYS A 12 10.31 1.17 -5.94
N GLU A 13 11.46 1.70 -6.36
CA GLU A 13 12.42 1.01 -7.25
C GLU A 13 13.66 0.50 -6.50
N ILE A 14 13.72 0.69 -5.18
CA ILE A 14 14.86 0.31 -4.34
C ILE A 14 14.50 -0.96 -3.56
N TYR A 15 15.43 -1.91 -3.45
CA TYR A 15 15.20 -3.14 -2.71
C TYR A 15 15.15 -2.88 -1.20
N GLU A 16 14.33 -3.65 -0.48
CA GLU A 16 14.23 -3.58 0.99
C GLU A 16 15.60 -3.75 1.66
N SER A 17 16.45 -4.67 1.17
CA SER A 17 17.81 -4.90 1.68
C SER A 17 18.72 -3.67 1.53
N GLU A 18 18.58 -2.89 0.47
CA GLU A 18 19.38 -1.68 0.23
C GLU A 18 18.93 -0.55 1.15
N ILE A 19 17.62 -0.38 1.34
CA ILE A 19 17.04 0.60 2.27
C ILE A 19 17.50 0.29 3.71
N VAL A 20 17.44 -0.97 4.11
CA VAL A 20 17.88 -1.44 5.42
C VAL A 20 19.39 -1.23 5.59
N PHE A 21 20.21 -1.59 4.59
CA PHE A 21 21.65 -1.35 4.61
C PHE A 21 22.00 0.14 4.75
N TYR A 22 21.29 1.01 4.04
CA TYR A 22 21.44 2.46 4.17
C TYR A 22 21.09 2.95 5.57
N ALA A 23 19.98 2.49 6.15
CA ALA A 23 19.57 2.88 7.50
C ALA A 23 20.60 2.43 8.55
N PHE A 24 21.12 1.20 8.44
CA PHE A 24 22.16 0.69 9.33
C PHE A 24 23.46 1.49 9.24
N THR A 25 23.96 1.76 8.02
CA THR A 25 25.23 2.49 7.83
C THR A 25 25.16 3.95 8.31
N ASN A 26 23.96 4.55 8.30
CA ASN A 26 23.74 5.92 8.76
C ASN A 26 23.20 6.01 10.20
N ASN A 27 23.15 4.89 10.95
CA ASN A 27 22.60 4.83 12.31
C ASN A 27 21.18 5.42 12.43
N ILE A 28 20.34 5.22 11.41
CA ILE A 28 18.95 5.67 11.44
C ILE A 28 18.14 4.63 12.22
N PRO A 29 17.48 5.00 13.33
CA PRO A 29 16.67 4.06 14.11
C PRO A 29 15.43 3.65 13.32
N PHE A 30 15.12 2.36 13.30
CA PHE A 30 13.91 1.80 12.69
C PHE A 30 13.32 0.69 13.56
N GLN A 31 12.03 0.39 13.34
CA GLN A 31 11.33 -0.67 14.07
C GLN A 31 11.86 -2.05 13.65
N THR A 32 12.42 -2.81 14.59
CA THR A 32 12.91 -4.17 14.38
C THR A 32 11.83 -5.24 14.62
N GLU A 33 10.87 -4.96 15.51
CA GLU A 33 9.84 -5.93 15.90
C GLU A 33 8.65 -5.91 14.93
N PRO A 34 8.24 -7.07 14.39
CA PRO A 34 7.07 -7.15 13.52
C PRO A 34 5.75 -6.99 14.31
N CYS A 35 4.67 -6.62 13.60
CA CYS A 35 3.33 -6.64 14.18
C CYS A 35 2.92 -8.08 14.57
N PRO A 36 2.29 -8.32 15.74
CA PRO A 36 1.85 -9.66 16.15
C PRO A 36 0.89 -10.34 15.15
N HIS A 37 0.12 -9.55 14.40
CA HIS A 37 -0.84 -10.03 13.39
C HIS A 37 -0.23 -10.15 11.98
N MET A 38 1.08 -9.99 11.82
CA MET A 38 1.73 -9.97 10.51
C MET A 38 1.51 -11.27 9.70
N ASN A 39 1.44 -12.41 10.38
CA ASN A 39 1.35 -13.73 9.76
C ASN A 39 -0.08 -14.12 9.35
N GLU A 40 -1.08 -13.29 9.63
CA GLU A 40 -2.47 -13.57 9.27
C GLU A 40 -2.78 -13.23 7.79
N GLY A 41 -1.83 -12.62 7.07
CA GLY A 41 -2.03 -12.15 5.70
C GLY A 41 -1.09 -12.77 4.67
N ILE A 42 -1.57 -12.85 3.42
CA ILE A 42 -0.84 -13.37 2.25
C ILE A 42 0.42 -12.57 1.87
N ARG A 43 0.63 -11.38 2.45
CA ARG A 43 1.73 -10.49 2.06
C ARG A 43 3.10 -11.08 2.35
N THR A 44 3.24 -11.82 3.45
CA THR A 44 4.49 -12.48 3.83
C THR A 44 4.86 -13.57 2.82
N GLU A 45 3.89 -14.42 2.46
CA GLU A 45 4.08 -15.48 1.46
C GLU A 45 4.46 -14.93 0.09
N ILE A 46 3.77 -13.89 -0.39
CA ILE A 46 4.08 -13.25 -1.68
C ILE A 46 5.50 -12.66 -1.66
N ARG A 47 5.89 -12.00 -0.56
CA ARG A 47 7.22 -11.41 -0.41
C ARG A 47 8.31 -12.48 -0.46
N GLU A 48 8.13 -13.58 0.27
CA GLU A 48 9.07 -14.71 0.29
C GLU A 48 9.18 -15.39 -1.07
N PHE A 49 8.06 -15.58 -1.77
CA PHE A 49 8.05 -16.09 -3.13
C PHE A 49 8.85 -15.20 -4.09
N LEU A 50 8.60 -13.89 -4.07
CA LEU A 50 9.35 -12.92 -4.90
C LEU A 50 10.84 -12.87 -4.52
N ASN A 51 11.18 -13.01 -3.24
CA ASN A 51 12.56 -13.09 -2.78
C ASN A 51 13.26 -14.35 -3.31
N SER A 52 12.59 -15.50 -3.29
CA SER A 52 13.10 -16.75 -3.83
C SER A 52 13.35 -16.66 -5.35
N LEU A 53 12.43 -16.02 -6.10
CA LEU A 53 12.62 -15.79 -7.53
C LEU A 53 13.81 -14.87 -7.81
N GLU A 54 13.93 -13.77 -7.07
CA GLU A 54 15.04 -12.83 -7.21
C GLU A 54 16.41 -13.49 -6.94
N GLY A 55 16.49 -14.39 -5.95
CA GLY A 55 17.70 -15.15 -5.65
C GLY A 55 18.11 -16.13 -6.76
N LYS A 56 17.14 -16.65 -7.53
CA LYS A 56 17.41 -17.54 -8.69
C LYS A 56 17.74 -16.75 -9.95
N HIS A 57 17.08 -15.60 -10.14
CA HIS A 57 17.24 -14.74 -11.29
C HIS A 57 17.20 -13.28 -10.84
N SER A 58 18.37 -12.63 -10.85
CA SER A 58 18.51 -11.23 -10.51
C SER A 58 17.70 -10.33 -11.45
N GLY A 59 16.97 -9.36 -10.89
CA GLY A 59 16.21 -8.37 -11.63
C GLY A 59 14.75 -8.76 -11.90
N ILE A 60 14.26 -9.92 -11.43
CA ILE A 60 12.85 -10.30 -11.60
C ILE A 60 11.92 -9.28 -10.96
N LYS A 61 12.19 -8.82 -9.75
CA LYS A 61 11.34 -7.84 -9.05
C LYS A 61 11.23 -6.53 -9.83
N ASN A 62 12.35 -6.02 -10.35
CA ASN A 62 12.38 -4.80 -11.14
C ASN A 62 11.63 -4.97 -12.47
N ASN A 63 11.86 -6.07 -13.19
CA ASN A 63 11.16 -6.38 -14.43
C ASN A 63 9.63 -6.52 -14.21
N LEU A 64 9.24 -7.20 -13.12
CA LEU A 64 7.84 -7.36 -12.73
C LEU A 64 7.21 -6.00 -12.40
N TYR A 65 7.89 -5.17 -11.61
CA TYR A 65 7.43 -3.83 -11.24
C TYR A 65 7.20 -2.95 -12.47
N GLN A 66 8.17 -2.89 -13.39
CA GLN A 66 8.06 -2.12 -14.64
C GLN A 66 6.92 -2.64 -15.53
N SER A 67 6.73 -3.96 -15.59
CA SER A 67 5.61 -4.57 -16.32
C SER A 67 4.26 -4.17 -15.71
N ILE A 68 4.14 -4.18 -14.38
CA ILE A 68 2.93 -3.74 -13.68
C ILE A 68 2.64 -2.26 -13.92
N ILE A 69 3.66 -1.39 -13.94
CA ILE A 69 3.48 0.04 -14.28
C ILE A 69 2.89 0.19 -15.68
N LYS A 70 3.46 -0.50 -16.67
CA LYS A 70 2.98 -0.46 -18.07
C LYS A 70 1.52 -0.91 -18.16
N VAL A 71 1.17 -2.04 -17.52
CA VAL A 71 -0.21 -2.53 -17.48
C VAL A 71 -1.13 -1.55 -16.76
N SER A 72 -0.69 -0.98 -15.63
CA SER A 72 -1.48 -0.01 -14.87
C SER A 72 -1.79 1.25 -15.66
N GLN A 73 -0.90 1.69 -16.56
CA GLN A 73 -1.15 2.84 -17.44
C GLN A 73 -2.25 2.54 -18.46
N ILE A 74 -2.27 1.33 -19.01
CA ILE A 74 -3.29 0.88 -19.98
C ILE A 74 -4.67 0.74 -19.30
N VAL A 75 -4.70 0.22 -18.07
CA VAL A 75 -5.96 -0.04 -17.34
C VAL A 75 -6.52 1.22 -16.67
N LYS A 76 -5.76 2.32 -16.62
CA LYS A 76 -6.15 3.53 -15.88
C LYS A 76 -7.48 4.12 -16.36
N ASP A 77 -7.76 4.04 -17.65
CA ASP A 77 -8.91 4.70 -18.28
C ASP A 77 -10.20 3.88 -18.21
N THR A 78 -10.15 2.63 -17.72
CA THR A 78 -11.32 1.73 -17.66
C THR A 78 -12.11 1.84 -16.35
N ASN A 79 -11.61 2.58 -15.35
CA ASN A 79 -12.12 2.54 -13.98
C ASN A 79 -12.79 3.86 -13.54
N TYR A 80 -13.86 4.25 -14.24
CA TYR A 80 -14.70 5.39 -13.84
C TYR A 80 -15.62 5.01 -12.68
N LYS A 81 -15.09 5.05 -11.45
CA LYS A 81 -15.95 5.04 -10.26
C LYS A 81 -16.42 6.46 -9.97
N GLN A 82 -17.73 6.63 -9.83
CA GLN A 82 -18.30 7.91 -9.44
C GLN A 82 -17.82 8.27 -8.03
N LYS A 83 -17.16 9.42 -7.93
CA LYS A 83 -16.75 10.00 -6.66
C LYS A 83 -17.92 10.74 -6.03
N SER A 84 -18.12 10.53 -4.75
CA SER A 84 -19.12 11.21 -3.92
C SER A 84 -18.44 11.78 -2.67
N ILE A 85 -19.11 12.70 -2.00
CA ILE A 85 -18.64 13.30 -0.75
C ILE A 85 -19.34 12.59 0.42
N CYS A 86 -18.57 12.16 1.40
CA CYS A 86 -19.10 11.52 2.60
C CYS A 86 -19.96 12.53 3.40
N VAL A 87 -21.22 12.18 3.68
CA VAL A 87 -22.15 13.06 4.43
C VAL A 87 -21.66 13.33 5.87
N LYS A 88 -20.89 12.41 6.47
CA LYS A 88 -20.45 12.50 7.87
C LYS A 88 -19.14 13.27 8.07
N CYS A 89 -18.18 13.15 7.16
CA CYS A 89 -16.84 13.73 7.33
C CYS A 89 -16.36 14.60 6.18
N GLY A 90 -17.11 14.72 5.08
CA GLY A 90 -16.76 15.58 3.95
C GLY A 90 -15.64 15.05 3.03
N ASN A 91 -15.09 13.86 3.29
CA ASN A 91 -14.04 13.27 2.45
C ASN A 91 -14.59 12.63 1.17
N GLU A 92 -13.75 12.57 0.12
CA GLU A 92 -14.06 11.81 -1.10
C GLU A 92 -14.24 10.31 -0.79
N CYS A 93 -15.32 9.73 -1.29
CA CYS A 93 -15.60 8.29 -1.23
C CYS A 93 -16.38 7.84 -2.47
N THR A 94 -16.77 6.57 -2.52
CA THR A 94 -17.59 6.00 -3.61
C THR A 94 -19.06 5.79 -3.19
N GLY A 95 -19.38 5.95 -1.90
CA GLY A 95 -20.73 5.77 -1.34
C GLY A 95 -21.27 7.03 -0.65
N LYS A 96 -22.41 6.92 0.05
CA LYS A 96 -22.95 8.04 0.86
C LYS A 96 -22.12 8.31 2.12
N ILE A 97 -21.58 7.24 2.72
CA ILE A 97 -20.73 7.28 3.92
C ILE A 97 -19.43 6.54 3.59
N CYS A 98 -18.27 7.11 3.96
CA CYS A 98 -16.97 6.50 3.69
C CYS A 98 -16.73 5.26 4.57
N SER A 99 -15.88 4.34 4.10
CA SER A 99 -15.58 3.08 4.81
C SER A 99 -15.09 3.31 6.24
N VAL A 100 -14.29 4.35 6.47
CA VAL A 100 -13.80 4.71 7.82
C VAL A 100 -14.98 5.08 8.73
N CYS A 101 -15.88 5.94 8.26
CA CYS A 101 -17.06 6.35 9.02
C CYS A 101 -17.99 5.17 9.33
N ASN A 102 -18.16 4.24 8.38
CA ASN A 102 -18.95 3.02 8.58
C ASN A 102 -18.37 2.13 9.67
N VAL A 103 -17.05 1.91 9.68
CA VAL A 103 -16.38 1.12 10.73
C VAL A 103 -16.58 1.77 12.10
N VAL A 104 -16.38 3.09 12.20
CA VAL A 104 -16.57 3.81 13.48
C VAL A 104 -18.03 3.76 13.97
N LEU A 105 -19.01 3.79 13.06
CA LEU A 105 -20.43 3.64 13.44
C LEU A 105 -20.70 2.26 14.03
N ARG A 106 -20.28 1.19 13.34
CA ARG A 106 -20.47 -0.19 13.82
C ARG A 106 -19.79 -0.45 15.17
N LEU A 107 -18.62 0.13 15.38
CA LEU A 107 -17.93 0.01 16.67
C LEU A 107 -18.70 0.68 17.81
N LYS A 108 -19.40 1.79 17.55
CA LYS A 108 -20.24 2.46 18.56
C LYS A 108 -21.53 1.69 18.84
N GLU A 109 -22.13 1.07 17.82
CA GLU A 109 -23.32 0.22 17.97
C GLU A 109 -23.03 -1.04 18.80
N ASN A 110 -21.82 -1.61 18.69
CA ASN A 110 -21.42 -2.78 19.48
C ASN A 110 -20.97 -2.45 20.91
N GLN A 111 -20.89 -1.17 21.27
CA GLN A 111 -20.53 -0.70 22.63
C GLN A 111 -21.77 -0.37 23.48
N THR A 112 -22.95 -0.30 22.87
CA THR A 112 -24.27 -0.16 23.52
C THR A 112 -24.96 -1.50 23.60
#